data_AF-A0A6A6TEP6-F1
#
_entry.id   AF-A0A6A6TEP6-F1
#
_cell.length_a   1.000
_cell.length_b   1.000
_cell.length_c   1.000
_cell.angle_alpha   90.00
_cell.angle_beta   90.00
_cell.angle_gamma   90.00
#
_symmetry.space_group_name_H-M   'P 1'
#
loop_
_entity.id
_entity.type
_entity.pdbx_description
1 polymer ?
#
loop_
_entity_poly.entity_id
_entity_poly.type
_entity_poly.pdbx_seq_one_letter_code
_entity_poly.pdbx_strand_id
1 'polypeptide(L)'
;MSEMQRPTPKLSPLPEAISEAEIWLLESGDDDAAVKNSILSIATKLIWLENTGSLWNSPAPTLYSISLTTIYNRLRHGKPAPSPVKNLLKDIGLTRKLIAEGKTIRPPVQRPLEDFEDLYYVCLAVIRELYDRIRVRINEGFTEADDFVTDAKDPATGAYMTAAIAHRELRRWWNVLNSPALVKTLNEAVVRERVKTMHADVLRRVENGQFGRQMGEQIIEEMYAKDEREEIEGLAWIGGWAPGLISAWLEEKYRVMFEVEREEEKGKGKGKVEKSKFPHPCNSDTDSESSTSDQGRTGTFASEVERDECSGQSDAWLCKSYQEQSL
;
A
#
# COMPACT_ATOMS: atom_id res chain seq x y z
N MET A 1 -32.83 -46.90 -8.23
CA MET A 1 -31.52 -46.66 -8.88
C MET A 1 -30.73 -45.79 -7.93
N SER A 2 -29.73 -46.36 -7.24
CA SER A 2 -28.88 -45.58 -6.33
C SER A 2 -27.84 -44.85 -7.17
N GLU A 3 -27.92 -43.51 -7.21
CA GLU A 3 -26.82 -42.69 -7.72
C GLU A 3 -25.58 -42.98 -6.89
N MET A 4 -24.56 -43.58 -7.52
CA MET A 4 -23.22 -43.64 -6.95
C MET A 4 -22.71 -42.21 -6.83
N GLN A 5 -22.75 -41.65 -5.62
CA GLN A 5 -22.08 -40.40 -5.29
C GLN A 5 -20.59 -40.56 -5.62
N ARG A 6 -20.13 -39.86 -6.66
CA ARG A 6 -18.70 -39.76 -6.93
C ARG A 6 -18.06 -39.03 -5.74
N PRO A 7 -16.95 -39.55 -5.17
CA PRO A 7 -16.26 -38.85 -4.09
C PRO A 7 -15.80 -37.49 -4.61
N THR A 8 -16.36 -36.42 -4.04
CA THR A 8 -15.95 -35.05 -4.39
C THR A 8 -14.55 -34.81 -3.84
N PRO A 9 -13.60 -34.34 -4.67
CA PRO A 9 -12.25 -34.04 -4.21
C PRO A 9 -12.31 -32.89 -3.21
N LYS A 10 -11.97 -33.18 -1.95
CA LYS A 10 -11.92 -32.16 -0.89
C LYS A 10 -10.63 -31.35 -1.01
N LEU A 11 -10.76 -30.08 -1.33
CA LEU A 11 -9.65 -29.15 -1.34
C LEU A 11 -9.15 -28.86 0.08
N SER A 12 -7.82 -28.86 0.28
CA SER A 12 -7.18 -28.64 1.57
C SER A 12 -7.26 -27.17 2.02
N PRO A 13 -7.21 -26.86 3.33
CA PRO A 13 -7.02 -25.49 3.78
C PRO A 13 -5.67 -24.91 3.34
N LEU A 14 -5.53 -23.59 3.43
CA LEU A 14 -4.22 -22.94 3.31
C LEU A 14 -3.30 -23.44 4.42
N PRO A 15 -1.98 -23.52 4.19
CA PRO A 15 -1.04 -23.77 5.26
C PRO A 15 -1.10 -22.64 6.28
N GLU A 16 -0.72 -22.94 7.52
CA GLU A 16 -0.64 -21.94 8.59
C GLU A 16 0.30 -20.80 8.19
N ALA A 17 -0.03 -19.59 8.63
CA ALA A 17 0.85 -18.45 8.45
C ALA A 17 2.11 -18.66 9.29
N ILE A 18 3.20 -18.05 8.85
CA ILE A 18 4.46 -18.12 9.56
C ILE A 18 4.35 -17.55 10.98
N SER A 19 4.98 -18.23 11.93
CA SER A 19 5.04 -17.79 13.32
C SER A 19 6.17 -16.79 13.55
N GLU A 20 6.03 -15.97 14.59
CA GLU A 20 7.07 -15.04 15.05
C GLU A 20 8.39 -15.77 15.35
N ALA A 21 8.31 -16.92 16.02
CA ALA A 21 9.48 -17.71 16.39
C ALA A 21 10.29 -18.15 15.17
N GLU A 22 9.63 -18.54 14.07
CA GLU A 22 10.32 -18.96 12.84
C GLU A 22 11.11 -17.83 12.19
N ILE A 23 10.67 -16.59 12.34
CA ILE A 23 11.33 -15.41 11.78
C ILE A 23 12.60 -15.07 12.57
N TRP A 24 12.53 -15.17 13.90
CA TRP A 24 13.68 -14.92 14.79
C TRP A 24 14.80 -15.94 14.63
N LEU A 25 14.49 -17.15 14.14
CA LEU A 25 15.49 -18.21 13.90
C LEU A 25 16.30 -18.00 12.60
N LEU A 26 15.84 -17.14 11.69
CA LEU A 26 16.58 -16.86 10.46
C LEU A 26 17.75 -15.93 10.75
N GLU A 27 18.88 -16.15 10.07
CA GLU A 27 20.02 -15.23 10.14
C GLU A 27 19.79 -14.01 9.24
N SER A 28 19.25 -14.21 8.03
CA SER A 28 19.03 -13.16 7.03
C SER A 28 17.65 -13.24 6.38
N GLY A 29 17.20 -12.11 5.86
CA GLY A 29 15.99 -11.99 5.06
C GLY A 29 16.27 -11.91 3.55
N ASP A 30 15.20 -11.76 2.76
CA ASP A 30 15.26 -11.49 1.33
C ASP A 30 15.74 -10.04 1.05
N ASP A 31 16.16 -9.78 -0.19
CA ASP A 31 16.48 -8.42 -0.66
C ASP A 31 15.23 -7.52 -0.71
N ASP A 32 15.38 -6.26 -0.28
CA ASP A 32 14.31 -5.25 -0.26
C ASP A 32 13.58 -5.13 -1.61
N ALA A 33 14.29 -5.14 -2.74
CA ALA A 33 13.68 -5.02 -4.06
C ALA A 33 12.91 -6.29 -4.42
N ALA A 34 13.41 -7.47 -4.05
CA ALA A 34 12.72 -8.74 -4.24
C ALA A 34 11.39 -8.79 -3.46
N VAL A 35 11.38 -8.30 -2.21
CA VAL A 35 10.16 -8.20 -1.40
C VAL A 35 9.15 -7.25 -2.03
N LYS A 36 9.57 -6.03 -2.39
CA LYS A 36 8.69 -5.03 -3.04
C LYS A 36 8.08 -5.59 -4.32
N ASN A 37 8.89 -6.21 -5.17
CA ASN A 37 8.43 -6.79 -6.44
C ASN A 37 7.43 -7.93 -6.20
N SER A 38 7.65 -8.78 -5.20
CA SER A 38 6.73 -9.86 -4.84
C SER A 38 5.37 -9.32 -4.40
N ILE A 39 5.35 -8.35 -3.48
CA ILE A 39 4.12 -7.72 -2.99
C ILE A 39 3.37 -7.01 -4.12
N LEU A 40 4.05 -6.19 -4.94
CA LEU A 40 3.43 -5.46 -6.05
C LEU A 40 2.87 -6.40 -7.14
N SER A 41 3.63 -7.44 -7.48
CA SER A 41 3.21 -8.42 -8.48
C SER A 41 1.97 -9.17 -8.03
N ILE A 42 1.94 -9.62 -6.76
CA ILE A 42 0.78 -10.31 -6.19
C ILE A 42 -0.41 -9.36 -6.07
N ALA A 43 -0.23 -8.14 -5.57
CA ALA A 43 -1.28 -7.13 -5.49
C ALA A 43 -1.92 -6.86 -6.87
N THR A 44 -1.09 -6.70 -7.91
CA THR A 44 -1.58 -6.45 -9.28
C THR A 44 -2.44 -7.61 -9.79
N LYS A 45 -2.02 -8.86 -9.55
CA LYS A 45 -2.76 -10.06 -9.97
C LYS A 45 -4.07 -10.22 -9.20
N LEU A 46 -4.06 -9.95 -7.89
CA LEU A 46 -5.25 -9.98 -7.05
C LEU A 46 -6.26 -8.90 -7.48
N ILE A 47 -5.81 -7.67 -7.75
CA ILE A 47 -6.69 -6.60 -8.27
C ILE A 47 -7.31 -7.01 -9.61
N TRP A 48 -6.54 -7.63 -10.51
CA TRP A 48 -7.08 -8.14 -11.76
C TRP A 48 -8.15 -9.23 -11.50
N LEU A 49 -7.90 -10.15 -10.57
CA LEU A 49 -8.83 -11.22 -10.23
C LEU A 49 -10.13 -10.68 -9.58
N GLU A 50 -10.03 -9.68 -8.71
CA GLU A 50 -11.19 -9.01 -8.10
C GLU A 50 -12.04 -8.27 -9.14
N ASN A 51 -11.40 -7.57 -10.09
CA ASN A 51 -12.10 -6.76 -11.09
C ASN A 51 -12.72 -7.56 -12.23
N THR A 52 -12.21 -8.76 -12.50
CA THR A 52 -12.68 -9.59 -13.63
C THR A 52 -13.44 -10.84 -13.19
N GLY A 53 -13.46 -11.12 -11.89
CA GLY A 53 -14.07 -12.33 -11.38
C GLY A 53 -15.55 -12.16 -11.06
N SER A 54 -16.38 -12.97 -11.70
CA SER A 54 -17.84 -12.98 -11.52
C SER A 54 -18.27 -13.69 -10.23
N LEU A 55 -17.38 -14.49 -9.63
CA LEU A 55 -17.67 -15.24 -8.38
C LEU A 55 -17.63 -14.38 -7.11
N TRP A 56 -17.07 -13.17 -7.18
CA TRP A 56 -16.69 -12.41 -5.99
C TRP A 56 -17.76 -11.44 -5.50
N ASN A 57 -18.64 -10.93 -6.38
CA ASN A 57 -19.66 -9.93 -6.03
C ASN A 57 -19.12 -8.81 -5.13
N SER A 58 -17.85 -8.43 -5.32
CA SER A 58 -17.20 -7.45 -4.46
C SER A 58 -17.84 -6.09 -4.68
N PRO A 59 -18.20 -5.34 -3.62
CA PRO A 59 -18.71 -3.99 -3.78
C PRO A 59 -17.65 -3.13 -4.46
N ALA A 60 -18.09 -2.17 -5.27
CA ALA A 60 -17.17 -1.22 -5.89
C ALA A 60 -16.38 -0.47 -4.80
N PRO A 61 -15.04 -0.38 -4.91
CA PRO A 61 -14.22 0.27 -3.91
C PRO A 61 -14.57 1.76 -3.83
N THR A 62 -14.78 2.26 -2.61
CA THR A 62 -14.95 3.70 -2.38
C THR A 62 -13.60 4.34 -2.06
N LEU A 63 -13.46 5.64 -2.36
CA LEU A 63 -12.20 6.39 -2.15
C LEU A 63 -11.71 6.39 -0.70
N TYR A 64 -12.61 6.21 0.26
CA TYR A 64 -12.35 6.29 1.70
C TYR A 64 -12.71 4.99 2.43
N SER A 65 -12.78 3.87 1.71
CA SER A 65 -12.87 2.53 2.30
C SER A 65 -11.59 1.77 2.03
N ILE A 66 -11.17 0.95 2.99
CA ILE A 66 -10.02 0.08 2.80
C ILE A 66 -10.40 -1.02 1.81
N SER A 67 -9.58 -1.13 0.77
CA SER A 67 -9.62 -2.21 -0.21
C SER A 67 -8.23 -2.39 -0.79
N LEU A 68 -7.98 -3.53 -1.43
CA LEU A 68 -6.70 -3.78 -2.11
C LEU A 68 -6.40 -2.69 -3.14
N THR A 69 -7.41 -2.34 -3.94
CA THR A 69 -7.32 -1.27 -4.93
C THR A 69 -7.03 0.09 -4.27
N THR A 70 -7.68 0.42 -3.15
CA THR A 70 -7.44 1.67 -2.43
C THR A 70 -5.98 1.76 -1.97
N ILE A 71 -5.49 0.76 -1.23
CA ILE A 71 -4.13 0.77 -0.67
C ILE A 71 -3.07 0.76 -1.79
N TYR A 72 -3.27 -0.07 -2.81
CA TYR A 72 -2.37 -0.12 -3.97
C TYR A 72 -2.29 1.24 -4.69
N ASN A 73 -3.44 1.89 -4.93
CA ASN A 73 -3.47 3.20 -5.57
C ASN A 73 -2.85 4.28 -4.69
N ARG A 74 -3.03 4.24 -3.36
CA ARG A 74 -2.34 5.17 -2.45
C ARG A 74 -0.83 5.05 -2.58
N LEU A 75 -0.31 3.82 -2.54
CA LEU A 75 1.10 3.54 -2.71
C LEU A 75 1.62 4.05 -4.07
N ARG A 76 0.90 3.73 -5.15
CA ARG A 76 1.21 4.11 -6.53
C ARG A 76 1.21 5.62 -6.77
N HIS A 77 0.29 6.33 -6.13
CA HIS A 77 0.18 7.79 -6.25
C HIS A 77 1.01 8.55 -5.22
N GLY A 78 1.90 7.86 -4.50
CA GLY A 78 2.78 8.49 -3.53
C GLY A 78 2.04 9.11 -2.34
N LYS A 79 0.80 8.68 -2.05
CA LYS A 79 0.11 9.15 -0.85
C LYS A 79 0.84 8.58 0.39
N PRO A 80 0.92 9.37 1.48
CA PRO A 80 1.49 8.87 2.73
C PRO A 80 0.61 7.78 3.34
N ALA A 81 1.26 6.81 3.98
CA ALA A 81 0.61 5.85 4.86
C ALA A 81 0.36 6.48 6.24
N PRO A 82 -0.60 5.98 7.03
CA PRO A 82 -0.77 6.38 8.43
C PRO A 82 0.51 6.15 9.22
N SER A 83 0.71 6.91 10.29
CA SER A 83 1.88 6.72 11.16
C SER A 83 1.95 5.28 11.67
N PRO A 84 3.12 4.63 11.66
CA PRO A 84 3.25 3.26 12.16
C PRO A 84 3.16 3.18 13.70
N VAL A 85 3.20 4.32 14.41
CA VAL A 85 3.13 4.38 15.87
C VAL A 85 1.68 4.62 16.32
N LYS A 86 1.11 3.64 17.04
CA LYS A 86 -0.31 3.62 17.47
C LYS A 86 -0.78 4.91 18.14
N ASN A 87 0.05 5.52 18.97
CA ASN A 87 -0.30 6.76 19.68
C ASN A 87 -0.41 7.98 18.76
N LEU A 88 0.34 7.99 17.65
CA LEU A 88 0.35 9.08 16.69
C LEU A 88 -0.78 8.97 15.66
N LEU A 89 -1.36 7.78 15.46
CA LEU A 89 -2.51 7.57 14.57
C LEU A 89 -3.73 8.43 14.93
N LYS A 90 -3.89 8.79 16.21
CA LYS A 90 -5.01 9.59 16.71
C LYS A 90 -4.75 11.10 16.67
N ASP A 91 -3.53 11.52 16.35
CA ASP A 91 -3.16 12.93 16.27
C ASP A 91 -3.60 13.53 14.91
N ILE A 92 -4.75 14.20 14.93
CA ILE A 92 -5.34 14.87 13.76
C ILE A 92 -4.38 15.94 13.21
N GLY A 93 -3.65 16.65 14.08
CA GLY A 93 -2.75 17.72 13.69
C GLY A 93 -1.55 17.19 12.91
N LEU A 94 -0.93 16.12 13.41
CA LEU A 94 0.13 15.42 12.71
C LEU A 94 -0.36 14.81 11.40
N THR A 95 -1.53 14.17 11.41
CA THR A 95 -2.11 13.57 10.19
C THR A 95 -2.35 14.62 9.11
N ARG A 96 -2.88 15.78 9.48
CA ARG A 96 -3.06 16.90 8.56
C ARG A 96 -1.74 17.44 8.04
N LYS A 97 -0.72 17.54 8.89
CA LYS A 97 0.64 17.94 8.48
C LYS A 97 1.21 16.96 7.47
N LEU A 98 1.12 15.66 7.73
CA LEU A 98 1.58 14.59 6.85
C LEU A 98 0.88 14.63 5.49
N ILE A 99 -0.43 14.85 5.46
CA ILE A 99 -1.19 15.02 4.21
C ILE A 99 -0.75 16.29 3.45
N ALA A 100 -0.48 17.39 4.18
CA ALA A 100 -0.05 18.67 3.63
C ALA A 100 1.39 18.66 3.09
N GLU A 101 2.30 17.92 3.72
CA GLU A 101 3.67 17.66 3.23
C GLU A 101 3.67 16.98 1.85
N GLY A 102 2.54 16.38 1.48
CA GLY A 102 2.18 16.10 0.10
C GLY A 102 2.51 14.68 -0.34
N LYS A 103 2.52 14.49 -1.67
CA LYS A 103 2.75 13.19 -2.29
C LYS A 103 4.25 13.00 -2.52
N THR A 104 4.76 11.83 -2.20
CA THR A 104 6.09 11.44 -2.69
C THR A 104 6.05 11.31 -4.21
N ILE A 105 7.08 11.85 -4.88
CA ILE A 105 7.24 11.74 -6.34
C ILE A 105 7.84 10.37 -6.70
N ARG A 106 8.38 9.63 -5.72
CA ARG A 106 9.07 8.36 -5.97
C ARG A 106 8.09 7.28 -6.45
N PRO A 107 8.41 6.55 -7.53
CA PRO A 107 7.64 5.39 -7.93
C PRO A 107 7.69 4.30 -6.85
N PRO A 108 6.69 3.40 -6.75
CA PRO A 108 6.60 2.40 -5.68
C PRO A 108 7.90 1.62 -5.44
N VAL A 109 8.59 1.17 -6.48
CA VAL A 109 9.82 0.37 -6.37
C VAL A 109 10.96 1.12 -5.65
N GLN A 110 10.98 2.46 -5.73
CA GLN A 110 11.97 3.31 -5.07
C GLN A 110 11.54 3.81 -3.70
N ARG A 111 10.33 3.45 -3.25
CA ARG A 111 9.85 3.79 -1.91
C ARG A 111 10.53 2.90 -0.87
N PRO A 112 10.65 3.37 0.38
CA PRO A 112 11.08 2.52 1.49
C PRO A 112 10.21 1.27 1.64
N LEU A 113 10.75 0.19 2.21
CA LEU A 113 10.05 -1.10 2.27
C LEU A 113 8.87 -1.08 3.26
N GLU A 114 8.99 -0.32 4.33
CA GLU A 114 7.95 -0.10 5.34
C GLU A 114 6.62 0.44 4.75
N ASP A 115 6.67 1.17 3.62
CA ASP A 115 5.47 1.68 2.93
C ASP A 115 4.58 0.55 2.38
N PHE A 116 5.08 -0.68 2.33
CA PHE A 116 4.40 -1.86 1.81
C PHE A 116 3.67 -2.67 2.90
N GLU A 117 3.79 -2.32 4.18
CA GLU A 117 3.16 -3.00 5.32
C GLU A 117 1.66 -3.20 5.11
N ASP A 118 0.92 -2.13 4.81
CA ASP A 118 -0.54 -2.21 4.65
C ASP A 118 -0.93 -3.01 3.42
N LEU A 119 -0.18 -2.87 2.32
CA LEU A 119 -0.45 -3.61 1.09
C LEU A 119 -0.22 -5.10 1.29
N TYR A 120 0.81 -5.47 2.05
CA TYR A 120 1.08 -6.84 2.46
C TYR A 120 -0.11 -7.44 3.23
N TYR A 121 -0.63 -6.73 4.24
CA TYR A 121 -1.77 -7.21 5.02
C TYR A 121 -3.04 -7.38 4.19
N VAL A 122 -3.36 -6.41 3.32
CA VAL A 122 -4.54 -6.53 2.46
C VAL A 122 -4.39 -7.70 1.48
N CYS A 123 -3.21 -7.91 0.90
CA CYS A 123 -2.95 -9.06 0.03
C CYS A 123 -3.21 -10.40 0.76
N LEU A 124 -2.74 -10.55 2.00
CA LEU A 124 -2.99 -11.77 2.79
C LEU A 124 -4.48 -11.98 3.06
N ALA A 125 -5.20 -10.92 3.45
CA ALA A 125 -6.64 -10.99 3.70
C ALA A 125 -7.42 -11.42 2.45
N VAL A 126 -7.14 -10.78 1.30
CA VAL A 126 -7.80 -11.09 0.02
C VAL A 126 -7.47 -12.50 -0.43
N ILE A 127 -6.20 -12.94 -0.35
CA ILE A 127 -5.83 -14.32 -0.74
C ILE A 127 -6.63 -15.34 0.07
N ARG A 128 -6.70 -15.17 1.40
CA ARG A 128 -7.42 -16.08 2.28
C ARG A 128 -8.92 -16.09 1.99
N GLU A 129 -9.51 -14.92 1.79
CA GLU A 129 -10.93 -14.79 1.44
C GLU A 129 -11.27 -15.49 0.11
N LEU A 130 -10.53 -15.18 -0.95
CA LEU A 130 -10.76 -15.77 -2.28
C LEU A 130 -10.52 -17.29 -2.26
N TYR A 131 -9.48 -17.74 -1.55
CA TYR A 131 -9.15 -19.16 -1.42
C TYR A 131 -10.25 -19.92 -0.70
N ASP A 132 -10.68 -19.46 0.47
CA ASP A 132 -11.73 -20.11 1.25
C ASP A 132 -13.05 -20.15 0.48
N ARG A 133 -13.37 -19.09 -0.28
CA ARG A 133 -14.57 -19.04 -1.10
C ARG A 133 -14.55 -20.05 -2.25
N ILE A 134 -13.45 -20.16 -3.00
CA ILE A 134 -13.31 -21.21 -4.04
C ILE A 134 -13.40 -22.59 -3.40
N ARG A 135 -12.68 -22.80 -2.29
CA ARG A 135 -12.65 -24.07 -1.57
C ARG A 135 -14.05 -24.55 -1.18
N VAL A 136 -14.84 -23.67 -0.55
CA VAL A 136 -16.22 -23.99 -0.15
C VAL A 136 -17.08 -24.29 -1.37
N ARG A 137 -17.03 -23.46 -2.42
CA ARG A 137 -17.87 -23.68 -3.61
C ARG A 137 -17.58 -25.00 -4.31
N ILE A 138 -16.31 -25.39 -4.43
CA ILE A 138 -15.92 -26.68 -5.02
C ILE A 138 -16.32 -27.84 -4.11
N ASN A 139 -16.03 -27.75 -2.80
CA ASN A 139 -16.31 -28.84 -1.86
C ASN A 139 -17.82 -29.13 -1.71
N GLU A 140 -18.65 -28.09 -1.77
CA GLU A 140 -20.11 -28.19 -1.71
C GLU A 140 -20.76 -28.46 -3.08
N GLY A 141 -19.97 -28.55 -4.17
CA GLY A 141 -20.47 -28.86 -5.51
C GLY A 141 -21.20 -27.72 -6.22
N PHE A 142 -21.03 -26.47 -5.78
CA PHE A 142 -21.58 -25.27 -6.45
C PHE A 142 -20.76 -24.82 -7.67
N THR A 143 -19.53 -25.32 -7.81
CA THR A 143 -18.58 -24.92 -8.85
C THR A 143 -17.68 -26.11 -9.17
N GLU A 144 -17.52 -26.44 -10.44
CA GLU A 144 -16.59 -27.47 -10.89
C GLU A 144 -15.16 -26.90 -10.99
N ALA A 145 -14.16 -27.78 -10.97
CA ALA A 145 -12.75 -27.38 -11.05
C ALA A 145 -12.41 -26.61 -12.34
N ASP A 146 -13.10 -26.94 -13.42
CA ASP A 146 -12.89 -26.39 -14.76
C ASP A 146 -13.77 -25.15 -15.05
N ASP A 147 -14.67 -24.78 -14.12
CA ASP A 147 -15.48 -23.58 -14.26
C ASP A 147 -14.59 -22.32 -14.28
N PHE A 148 -14.93 -21.39 -15.17
CA PHE A 148 -14.24 -20.10 -15.25
C PHE A 148 -14.60 -19.22 -14.06
N VAL A 149 -13.56 -18.65 -13.44
CA VAL A 149 -13.67 -17.68 -12.35
C VAL A 149 -13.72 -16.25 -12.89
N THR A 150 -13.10 -16.01 -14.05
CA THR A 150 -12.95 -14.69 -14.66
C THR A 150 -13.63 -14.63 -16.02
N ASP A 151 -14.24 -13.49 -16.32
CA ASP A 151 -14.89 -13.23 -17.61
C ASP A 151 -13.88 -12.75 -18.67
N ALA A 152 -12.69 -12.33 -18.22
CA ALA A 152 -11.58 -11.89 -19.06
C ALA A 152 -10.42 -12.88 -19.03
N LYS A 153 -9.63 -12.88 -20.10
CA LYS A 153 -8.34 -13.57 -20.16
C LYS A 153 -7.31 -12.82 -19.33
N ASP A 154 -6.43 -13.57 -18.66
CA ASP A 154 -5.29 -13.01 -17.95
C ASP A 154 -4.36 -12.29 -18.96
N PRO A 155 -4.04 -11.01 -18.74
CA PRO A 155 -3.19 -10.25 -19.66
C PRO A 155 -1.77 -10.81 -19.78
N ALA A 156 -1.27 -11.53 -18.77
CA ALA A 156 0.07 -12.11 -18.78
C ALA A 156 0.13 -13.44 -19.54
N THR A 157 -0.90 -14.27 -19.43
CA THR A 157 -0.89 -15.64 -19.98
C THR A 157 -1.80 -15.81 -21.21
N GLY A 158 -2.75 -14.90 -21.44
CA GLY A 158 -3.76 -15.00 -22.48
C GLY A 158 -4.81 -16.11 -22.25
N ALA A 159 -4.81 -16.75 -21.08
CA ALA A 159 -5.71 -17.83 -20.72
C ALA A 159 -6.84 -17.36 -19.81
N TYR A 160 -7.97 -18.07 -19.84
CA TYR A 160 -9.02 -17.89 -18.84
C TYR A 160 -8.60 -18.56 -17.52
N MET A 161 -8.99 -17.95 -16.40
CA MET A 161 -8.71 -18.49 -15.08
C MET A 161 -9.83 -19.44 -14.65
N THR A 162 -9.54 -20.73 -14.52
CA THR A 162 -10.50 -21.70 -13.95
C THR A 162 -10.40 -21.74 -12.42
N ALA A 163 -11.40 -22.33 -11.75
CA ALA A 163 -11.44 -22.44 -10.29
C ALA A 163 -10.23 -23.20 -9.73
N ALA A 164 -9.80 -24.28 -10.40
CA ALA A 164 -8.60 -25.02 -10.04
C ALA A 164 -7.31 -24.21 -10.19
N ILE A 165 -7.19 -23.43 -11.26
CA ILE A 165 -6.00 -22.58 -11.50
C ILE A 165 -5.97 -21.46 -10.46
N ALA A 166 -7.08 -20.77 -10.24
CA ALA A 166 -7.18 -19.71 -9.24
C ALA A 166 -6.81 -20.23 -7.84
N HIS A 167 -7.36 -21.38 -7.43
CA HIS A 167 -7.03 -22.00 -6.14
C HIS A 167 -5.54 -22.32 -6.00
N ARG A 168 -4.90 -22.87 -7.05
CA ARG A 168 -3.47 -23.16 -7.07
C ARG A 168 -2.62 -21.88 -6.98
N GLU A 169 -2.96 -20.85 -7.74
CA GLU A 169 -2.23 -19.58 -7.75
C GLU A 169 -2.38 -18.84 -6.42
N LEU A 170 -3.57 -18.80 -5.82
CA LEU A 170 -3.78 -18.21 -4.50
C LEU A 170 -2.94 -18.89 -3.42
N ARG A 171 -2.85 -20.24 -3.43
CA ARG A 171 -1.94 -20.97 -2.54
C ARG A 171 -0.48 -20.64 -2.78
N ARG A 172 -0.08 -20.52 -4.05
CA ARG A 172 1.29 -20.12 -4.41
C ARG A 172 1.60 -18.72 -3.89
N TRP A 173 0.71 -17.74 -4.08
CA TRP A 173 0.92 -16.37 -3.60
C TRP A 173 0.92 -16.29 -2.07
N TRP A 174 0.07 -17.07 -1.40
CA TRP A 174 0.10 -17.25 0.05
C TRP A 174 1.47 -17.71 0.53
N ASN A 175 2.05 -18.74 -0.10
CA ASN A 175 3.37 -19.25 0.27
C ASN A 175 4.49 -18.22 0.04
N VAL A 176 4.39 -17.40 -1.02
CA VAL A 176 5.37 -16.33 -1.27
C VAL A 176 5.30 -15.26 -0.18
N LEU A 177 4.09 -14.79 0.16
CA LEU A 177 3.92 -13.77 1.21
C LEU A 177 4.17 -14.30 2.63
N ASN A 178 4.07 -15.61 2.84
CA ASN A 178 4.43 -16.27 4.10
C ASN A 178 5.85 -16.86 4.08
N SER A 179 6.70 -16.46 3.12
CA SER A 179 8.11 -16.85 3.13
C SER A 179 8.80 -16.25 4.37
N PRO A 180 9.48 -17.07 5.20
CA PRO A 180 10.23 -16.58 6.36
C PRO A 180 11.16 -15.42 6.06
N ALA A 181 11.92 -15.52 4.96
CA ALA A 181 12.89 -14.51 4.57
C ALA A 181 12.22 -13.18 4.18
N LEU A 182 11.09 -13.23 3.46
CA LEU A 182 10.34 -12.04 3.07
C LEU A 182 9.75 -11.33 4.29
N VAL A 183 9.10 -12.09 5.18
CA VAL A 183 8.44 -11.52 6.34
C VAL A 183 9.48 -10.97 7.33
N LYS A 184 10.66 -11.61 7.46
CA LYS A 184 11.79 -11.06 8.22
C LYS A 184 12.21 -9.69 7.71
N THR A 185 12.52 -9.56 6.42
CA THR A 185 12.98 -8.29 5.83
C THR A 185 11.94 -7.19 6.01
N LEU A 186 10.66 -7.50 5.78
CA LEU A 186 9.58 -6.53 5.96
C LEU A 186 9.40 -6.16 7.44
N ASN A 187 9.51 -7.12 8.36
CA ASN A 187 9.46 -6.89 9.80
C ASN A 187 10.55 -5.92 10.26
N GLU A 188 11.80 -6.17 9.87
CA GLU A 188 12.92 -5.31 10.20
C GLU A 188 12.75 -3.89 9.64
N ALA A 189 12.24 -3.76 8.40
CA ALA A 189 11.94 -2.46 7.82
C ALA A 189 10.88 -1.69 8.62
N VAL A 190 9.80 -2.36 9.03
CA VAL A 190 8.73 -1.76 9.85
C VAL A 190 9.26 -1.35 11.24
N VAL A 191 10.07 -2.19 11.89
CA VAL A 191 10.71 -1.86 13.18
C VAL A 191 11.59 -0.62 13.02
N ARG A 192 12.44 -0.56 11.99
CA ARG A 192 13.30 0.61 11.71
C ARG A 192 12.48 1.89 11.54
N GLU A 193 11.38 1.84 10.78
CA GLU A 193 10.55 3.04 10.59
C GLU A 193 9.82 3.45 11.87
N ARG A 194 9.39 2.50 12.70
CA ARG A 194 8.79 2.80 14.01
C ARG A 194 9.80 3.49 14.92
N VAL A 195 11.03 2.98 15.02
CA VAL A 195 12.14 3.63 15.76
C VAL A 195 12.34 5.06 15.25
N LYS A 196 12.47 5.24 13.93
CA LYS A 196 12.66 6.55 13.31
C LYS A 196 11.51 7.52 13.60
N THR A 197 10.27 7.04 13.55
CA THR A 197 9.08 7.82 13.86
C THR A 197 9.03 8.21 15.34
N MET A 198 9.34 7.29 16.25
CA MET A 198 9.38 7.56 17.69
C MET A 198 10.50 8.55 18.04
N HIS A 199 11.68 8.42 17.43
CA HIS A 199 12.77 9.39 17.54
C HIS A 199 12.28 10.79 17.15
N ALA A 200 11.70 10.93 15.96
CA ALA A 200 11.18 12.23 15.49
C ALA A 200 10.11 12.81 16.44
N ASP A 201 9.26 11.96 17.03
CA ASP A 201 8.30 12.40 18.04
C ASP A 201 8.98 12.89 19.33
N VAL A 202 10.00 12.19 19.83
CA VAL A 202 10.76 12.64 21.02
C VAL A 202 11.41 13.99 20.78
N LEU A 203 12.05 14.20 19.62
CA LEU A 203 12.63 15.50 19.27
C LEU A 203 11.56 16.60 19.25
N ARG A 204 10.42 16.35 18.61
CA ARG A 204 9.29 17.27 18.60
C ARG A 204 8.81 17.61 20.02
N ARG A 205 8.79 16.65 20.94
CA ARG A 205 8.39 16.87 22.35
C ARG A 205 9.43 17.68 23.13
N VAL A 206 10.72 17.49 22.85
CA VAL A 206 11.80 18.32 23.42
C VAL A 206 11.70 19.76 22.92
N GLU A 207 11.49 19.97 21.62
CA GLU A 207 11.32 21.30 21.02
C GLU A 207 10.11 22.05 21.61
N ASN A 208 9.02 21.34 21.89
CA ASN A 208 7.83 21.89 22.52
C ASN A 208 7.94 22.05 24.05
N GLY A 209 9.10 21.76 24.65
CA GLY A 209 9.33 21.88 26.09
C GLY A 209 8.56 20.85 26.94
N GLN A 210 8.01 19.79 26.34
CA GLN A 210 7.34 18.71 27.07
C GLN A 210 8.36 17.79 27.76
N PHE A 211 9.54 17.64 27.16
CA PHE A 211 10.67 16.92 27.73
C PHE A 211 11.87 17.84 27.91
N GLY A 212 12.64 17.62 28.98
CA GLY A 212 13.97 18.20 29.09
C GLY A 212 14.93 17.56 28.08
N ARG A 213 15.93 18.31 27.61
CA ARG A 213 16.89 17.83 26.61
C ARG A 213 17.59 16.52 27.02
N GLN A 214 18.06 16.44 28.27
CA GLN A 214 18.72 15.23 28.79
C GLN A 214 17.79 14.01 28.79
N MET A 215 16.52 14.20 29.15
CA MET A 215 15.52 13.13 29.09
C MET A 215 15.29 12.67 27.65
N GLY A 216 15.20 13.59 26.70
CA GLY A 216 15.05 13.25 25.28
C GLY A 216 16.25 12.46 24.74
N GLU A 217 17.47 12.88 25.09
CA GLU A 217 18.71 12.17 24.72
C GLU A 217 18.73 10.76 25.31
N GLN A 218 18.36 10.59 26.59
CA GLN A 218 18.27 9.28 27.22
C GLN A 218 17.25 8.35 26.53
N ILE A 219 16.04 8.84 26.26
CA ILE A 219 15.01 8.05 25.58
C ILE A 219 15.46 7.63 24.18
N ILE A 220 16.17 8.51 23.46
CA ILE A 220 16.74 8.17 22.14
C ILE A 220 17.84 7.12 22.28
N GLU A 221 18.71 7.21 23.28
CA GLU A 221 19.73 6.19 23.53
C GLU A 221 19.10 4.82 23.81
N GLU A 222 18.09 4.78 24.69
CA GLU A 222 17.32 3.58 25.02
C GLU A 222 16.67 2.95 23.78
N MET A 223 16.00 3.73 22.92
CA MET A 223 15.37 3.21 21.68
C MET A 223 16.34 2.53 20.70
N TYR A 224 17.62 2.91 20.73
CA TYR A 224 18.62 2.37 19.82
C TYR A 224 19.44 1.25 20.44
N ALA A 225 19.33 1.01 21.75
CA ALA A 225 19.93 -0.12 22.44
C ALA A 225 19.41 -1.44 21.86
N LYS A 226 20.31 -2.42 21.70
CA LYS A 226 20.00 -3.66 20.98
C LYS A 226 18.82 -4.41 21.61
N ASP A 227 18.83 -4.54 22.93
CA ASP A 227 17.83 -5.30 23.69
C ASP A 227 16.44 -4.64 23.59
N GLU A 228 16.37 -3.31 23.61
CA GLU A 228 15.13 -2.53 23.50
C GLU A 228 14.54 -2.59 22.09
N ARG A 229 15.37 -2.69 21.04
CA ARG A 229 14.86 -2.84 19.67
C ARG A 229 14.08 -4.13 19.45
N GLU A 230 14.40 -5.18 20.21
CA GLU A 230 13.65 -6.45 20.17
C GLU A 230 12.26 -6.31 20.79
N GLU A 231 12.04 -5.32 21.67
CA GLU A 231 10.73 -5.03 22.28
C GLU A 231 9.83 -4.18 21.38
N ILE A 232 10.40 -3.48 20.40
CA ILE A 232 9.63 -2.65 19.47
C ILE A 232 8.83 -3.56 18.55
N GLU A 233 7.51 -3.51 18.69
CA GLU A 233 6.59 -4.25 17.83
C GLU A 233 6.95 -4.03 16.36
N GLY A 234 7.14 -5.11 15.60
CA GLY A 234 7.29 -5.08 14.15
C GLY A 234 5.95 -5.31 13.44
N LEU A 235 5.92 -6.23 12.49
CA LEU A 235 4.67 -6.66 11.87
C LEU A 235 3.72 -7.23 12.94
N ALA A 236 2.44 -6.85 12.85
CA ALA A 236 1.36 -7.53 13.53
C ALA A 236 1.26 -9.00 13.06
N TRP A 237 1.24 -9.91 14.03
CA TRP A 237 1.12 -11.36 13.81
C TRP A 237 -0.34 -11.78 13.58
N ILE A 238 -0.76 -11.75 12.32
CA ILE A 238 -2.15 -11.97 11.90
C ILE A 238 -2.48 -13.42 11.52
N GLY A 239 -1.63 -14.40 11.82
CA GLY A 239 -1.80 -15.78 11.34
C GLY A 239 -3.14 -16.43 11.69
N GLY A 240 -3.68 -16.10 12.87
CA GLY A 240 -5.00 -16.56 13.31
C GLY A 240 -6.18 -15.67 12.90
N TRP A 241 -5.94 -14.51 12.28
CA TRP A 241 -7.00 -13.54 12.05
C TRP A 241 -7.85 -13.89 10.83
N ALA A 242 -9.16 -13.79 10.98
CA ALA A 242 -10.08 -13.85 9.84
C ALA A 242 -9.84 -12.64 8.91
N PRO A 243 -10.04 -12.77 7.58
CA PRO A 243 -9.89 -11.66 6.63
C PRO A 243 -10.62 -10.38 7.05
N GLY A 244 -11.86 -10.51 7.55
CA GLY A 244 -12.65 -9.38 8.03
C GLY A 244 -12.04 -8.65 9.23
N LEU A 245 -11.28 -9.35 10.10
CA LEU A 245 -10.60 -8.73 11.24
C LEU A 245 -9.39 -7.90 10.77
N ILE A 246 -8.65 -8.38 9.77
CA ILE A 246 -7.55 -7.64 9.14
C ILE A 246 -8.10 -6.36 8.49
N SER A 247 -9.20 -6.47 7.73
CA SER A 247 -9.85 -5.31 7.12
C SER A 247 -10.33 -4.30 8.16
N ALA A 248 -11.02 -4.73 9.22
CA ALA A 248 -11.51 -3.85 10.28
C ALA A 248 -10.35 -3.14 11.03
N TRP A 249 -9.25 -3.86 11.27
CA TRP A 249 -8.05 -3.28 11.88
C TRP A 249 -7.42 -2.20 10.99
N LEU A 250 -7.30 -2.44 9.69
CA LEU A 250 -6.82 -1.44 8.73
C LEU A 250 -7.79 -0.27 8.58
N GLU A 251 -9.10 -0.49 8.62
CA GLU A 251 -10.09 0.59 8.61
C GLU A 251 -9.90 1.53 9.81
N GLU A 252 -9.67 0.99 11.01
CA GLU A 252 -9.38 1.79 12.18
C GLU A 252 -8.02 2.52 12.05
N LYS A 253 -6.99 1.86 11.49
CA LYS A 253 -5.68 2.49 11.21
C LYS A 253 -5.81 3.70 10.28
N TYR A 254 -6.68 3.63 9.28
CA TYR A 254 -6.88 4.70 8.29
C TYR A 254 -7.98 5.70 8.64
N ARG A 255 -8.77 5.48 9.69
CA ARG A 255 -9.96 6.27 10.01
C ARG A 255 -9.69 7.78 10.04
N VAL A 256 -8.69 8.20 10.81
CA VAL A 256 -8.34 9.63 10.97
C VAL A 256 -7.80 10.21 9.66
N MET A 257 -6.96 9.47 8.95
CA MET A 257 -6.39 9.90 7.67
C MET A 257 -7.47 10.14 6.62
N PHE A 258 -8.41 9.21 6.46
CA PHE A 258 -9.51 9.37 5.52
C PHE A 258 -10.49 10.47 5.92
N GLU A 259 -10.72 10.67 7.22
CA GLU A 259 -11.51 11.79 7.71
C GLU A 259 -10.90 13.13 7.33
N VAL A 260 -9.60 13.32 7.56
CA VAL A 260 -8.88 14.56 7.20
C VAL A 260 -8.85 14.77 5.69
N GLU A 261 -8.53 13.74 4.88
CA GLU A 261 -8.55 13.85 3.41
C GLU A 261 -9.93 14.30 2.89
N ARG A 262 -11.01 13.74 3.45
CA ARG A 262 -12.39 14.08 3.11
C ARG A 262 -12.76 15.52 3.49
N GLU A 263 -12.27 16.03 4.63
CA GLU A 263 -12.46 17.42 5.03
C GLU A 263 -11.74 18.39 4.10
N GLU A 264 -10.50 18.09 3.72
CA GLU A 264 -9.70 18.92 2.81
C GLU A 264 -10.31 19.00 1.41
N GLU A 265 -10.84 17.89 0.89
CA GLU A 265 -11.54 17.88 -0.40
C GLU A 265 -12.84 18.70 -0.37
N LYS A 266 -13.62 18.61 0.73
CA LYS A 266 -14.81 19.46 0.93
C LYS A 266 -14.47 20.94 1.04
N GLY A 267 -13.36 21.29 1.68
CA GLY A 267 -12.87 22.67 1.79
C GLY A 267 -12.51 23.26 0.42
N LYS A 268 -11.85 22.49 -0.45
CA LYS A 268 -11.48 22.91 -1.81
C LYS A 268 -12.68 23.17 -2.71
N GLY A 269 -13.79 22.46 -2.51
CA GLY A 269 -15.01 22.64 -3.29
C GLY A 269 -15.77 23.96 -3.01
N LYS A 270 -15.70 24.47 -1.77
CA LYS A 270 -16.45 25.68 -1.38
C LYS A 270 -15.78 26.99 -1.81
N GLY A 271 -14.46 27.00 -2.02
CA GLY A 271 -13.69 28.21 -2.36
C GLY A 271 -13.74 28.66 -3.83
N LYS A 272 -14.35 27.90 -4.74
CA LYS A 272 -14.38 28.23 -6.19
C LYS A 272 -15.70 28.83 -6.70
N VAL A 273 -16.73 28.99 -5.87
CA VAL A 273 -18.07 29.41 -6.34
C VAL A 273 -18.29 30.93 -6.31
N GLU A 274 -17.38 31.74 -5.74
CA GLU A 274 -17.66 33.16 -5.49
C GLU A 274 -16.60 34.09 -6.11
N LYS A 275 -16.67 34.29 -7.44
CA LYS A 275 -16.18 35.51 -8.17
C LYS A 275 -16.37 35.49 -9.69
N SER A 276 -17.45 34.91 -10.22
CA SER A 276 -17.92 35.32 -11.56
C SER A 276 -18.88 36.50 -11.40
N LYS A 277 -18.34 37.68 -11.10
CA LYS A 277 -19.02 38.94 -11.38
C LYS A 277 -19.22 38.99 -12.88
N PHE A 278 -20.45 38.77 -13.34
CA PHE A 278 -20.87 39.00 -14.71
C PHE A 278 -20.34 40.36 -15.21
N PRO A 279 -19.48 40.42 -16.23
CA PRO A 279 -19.39 41.60 -17.07
C PRO A 279 -20.64 41.60 -17.94
N HIS A 280 -21.36 42.72 -17.95
CA HIS A 280 -22.42 43.00 -18.90
C HIS A 280 -21.96 42.71 -20.35
N PRO A 281 -22.80 42.07 -21.19
CA PRO A 281 -22.51 41.93 -22.60
C PRO A 281 -22.71 43.28 -23.30
N CYS A 282 -21.62 43.90 -23.75
CA CYS A 282 -21.68 44.87 -24.83
C CYS A 282 -21.65 44.10 -26.15
N ASN A 283 -22.75 44.21 -26.90
CA ASN A 283 -22.84 43.84 -28.31
C ASN A 283 -21.88 44.70 -29.13
N SER A 284 -21.09 44.07 -29.99
CA SER A 284 -20.70 44.65 -31.27
C SER A 284 -20.38 43.55 -32.25
N ASP A 285 -21.16 43.53 -33.31
CA ASP A 285 -21.01 42.76 -34.53
C ASP A 285 -19.60 42.92 -35.14
N THR A 286 -19.07 41.85 -35.73
CA THR A 286 -18.43 41.94 -37.06
C THR A 286 -18.15 40.54 -37.61
N ASP A 287 -18.78 40.28 -38.76
CA ASP A 287 -18.48 39.23 -39.71
C ASP A 287 -17.03 39.28 -40.19
N SER A 288 -16.45 38.12 -40.51
CA SER A 288 -15.76 37.84 -41.79
C SER A 288 -14.97 36.52 -41.68
N GLU A 289 -15.53 35.46 -42.25
CA GLU A 289 -14.81 34.25 -42.62
C GLU A 289 -13.95 34.54 -43.86
N SER A 290 -12.64 34.37 -43.76
CA SER A 290 -11.78 34.20 -44.93
C SER A 290 -10.82 33.04 -44.71
N SER A 291 -11.06 32.00 -45.49
CA SER A 291 -10.21 30.85 -45.75
C SER A 291 -8.80 31.24 -46.24
N THR A 292 -7.78 30.64 -45.64
CA THR A 292 -6.51 30.37 -46.32
C THR A 292 -5.84 29.15 -45.71
N SER A 293 -5.75 28.12 -46.55
CA SER A 293 -4.69 27.13 -46.57
C SER A 293 -3.32 27.78 -46.46
N ASP A 294 -2.35 27.14 -45.79
CA ASP A 294 -1.26 26.41 -46.47
C ASP A 294 -0.01 26.23 -45.55
N GLN A 295 0.69 25.12 -45.80
CA GLN A 295 2.12 24.85 -45.57
C GLN A 295 2.73 24.86 -44.14
N GLY A 296 3.05 23.64 -43.68
CA GLY A 296 4.42 23.13 -43.63
C GLY A 296 5.43 23.81 -42.70
N ARG A 297 5.76 23.14 -41.59
CA ARG A 297 7.06 23.32 -40.91
C ARG A 297 7.42 22.13 -40.01
N THR A 298 8.29 21.25 -40.50
CA THR A 298 9.02 20.28 -39.69
C THR A 298 10.22 20.99 -39.06
N GLY A 299 10.07 21.38 -37.79
CA GLY A 299 11.12 21.98 -36.98
C GLY A 299 11.80 20.93 -36.10
N THR A 300 13.05 20.64 -36.42
CA THR A 300 14.01 19.92 -35.59
C THR A 300 14.23 20.70 -34.29
N PHE A 301 13.91 20.10 -33.13
CA PHE A 301 14.24 20.66 -31.82
C PHE A 301 15.27 19.76 -31.13
N ALA A 302 16.53 20.22 -31.15
CA ALA A 302 17.50 19.85 -30.14
C ALA A 302 17.15 20.61 -28.86
N SER A 303 17.02 19.90 -27.74
CA SER A 303 16.95 20.51 -26.41
C SER A 303 18.16 20.03 -25.62
N GLU A 304 19.10 20.96 -25.47
CA GLU A 304 20.10 20.96 -24.41
C GLU A 304 19.36 20.90 -23.06
N VAL A 305 19.71 19.90 -22.25
CA VAL A 305 19.32 19.85 -20.84
C VAL A 305 20.51 20.35 -20.05
N GLU A 306 20.48 21.64 -19.73
CA GLU A 306 21.22 22.21 -18.60
C GLU A 306 20.79 21.47 -17.33
N ARG A 307 21.76 20.85 -16.64
CA ARG A 307 21.56 20.37 -15.28
C ARG A 307 22.00 21.46 -14.33
N ASP A 308 21.01 22.11 -13.73
CA ASP A 308 21.17 22.91 -12.52
C ASP A 308 21.60 22.00 -11.35
N GLU A 309 22.80 22.25 -10.86
CA GLU A 309 23.27 21.77 -9.56
C GLU A 309 22.59 22.58 -8.46
N CYS A 310 21.43 22.10 -7.97
CA CYS A 310 20.85 22.61 -6.73
C CYS A 310 21.47 21.93 -5.52
N SER A 311 22.32 22.69 -4.85
CA SER A 311 22.86 22.50 -3.50
C SER A 311 21.81 22.07 -2.47
N GLY A 312 21.95 20.86 -1.93
CA GLY A 312 21.23 20.34 -0.76
C GLY A 312 22.21 20.06 0.37
N GLN A 313 22.52 21.09 1.18
CA GLN A 313 23.49 21.00 2.28
C GLN A 313 22.86 20.66 3.64
N SER A 314 21.57 20.35 3.71
CA SER A 314 20.86 20.03 4.97
C SER A 314 20.80 18.54 5.34
N ASP A 315 21.10 17.63 4.41
CA ASP A 315 20.91 16.18 4.64
C ASP A 315 22.21 15.43 4.99
N ALA A 316 23.35 16.13 5.02
CA ALA A 316 24.66 15.51 5.24
C ALA A 316 24.95 15.07 6.68
N TRP A 317 24.15 15.51 7.67
CA TRP A 317 24.33 15.11 9.08
C TRP A 317 23.62 13.82 9.46
N LEU A 318 22.54 13.45 8.77
CA LEU A 318 21.80 12.19 9.04
C LEU A 318 22.45 10.97 8.37
N CYS A 319 23.24 11.13 7.30
CA CYS A 319 23.93 10.02 6.64
C CYS A 319 25.24 9.59 7.34
N LYS A 320 25.91 10.47 8.10
CA LYS A 320 27.19 10.12 8.72
C LYS A 320 27.08 9.19 9.92
N SER A 321 25.97 9.23 10.67
CA SER A 321 25.77 8.31 11.81
C SER A 321 25.32 6.91 11.40
N TYR A 322 24.80 6.72 10.18
CA TYR A 322 24.32 5.42 9.70
C TYR A 322 25.40 4.56 9.04
N GLN A 323 26.48 5.16 8.51
CA GLN A 323 27.53 4.43 7.79
C GLN A 323 28.61 3.83 8.70
N GLU A 324 28.70 4.25 9.96
CA GLU A 324 29.69 3.74 10.93
C GLU A 324 29.17 2.59 11.82
N GLN A 325 27.90 2.17 11.68
CA GLN A 325 27.31 1.09 12.50
C GLN A 325 26.88 -0.16 11.72
N SER A 326 27.23 -0.25 10.43
CA SER A 326 26.92 -1.43 9.59
C SER A 326 28.18 -2.27 9.24
N LEU A 327 29.17 -2.29 10.13
CA LEU A 327 30.30 -3.24 10.11
C LEU A 327 30.24 -4.16 11.32
#